data_AF-A0A4Q3WZ68-F1
#
_entry.id   AF-A0A4Q3WZ68-F1
#
_cell.length_a   1.000
_cell.length_b   1.000
_cell.length_c   1.000
_cell.angle_alpha   90.00
_cell.angle_beta   90.00
_cell.angle_gamma   90.00
#
_symmetry.space_group_name_H-M   'P 1'
#
loop_
_entity.id
_entity.type
_entity.pdbx_description
1 polymer ?
#
loop_
_entity_poly.entity_id
_entity_poly.type
_entity_poly.pdbx_seq_one_letter_code
_entity_poly.pdbx_strand_id
1 'polypeptide(L)'
;MGTEHEKAMSGAGTPPFIEVDTFLFEVVFVHTLPGQCHALAKGIPRGGPVVRIGQALLLVTPDGQETRTYIKGLPLIRLSLDYKGVICDPIEVPISVNKAAIPVGTKVWAVKKNDNES
;
A
#
# COMPACT_ATOMS: atom_id res chain seq x y z
N MET A 1 54.76 -8.86 21.95
CA MET A 1 54.09 -7.77 22.69
C MET A 1 53.50 -6.83 21.64
N GLY A 2 52.20 -6.67 21.42
CA GLY A 2 50.98 -7.22 22.00
C GLY A 2 49.79 -6.69 21.16
N THR A 3 48.80 -7.56 20.95
CA THR A 3 47.34 -7.33 20.80
C THR A 3 46.78 -6.27 19.82
N GLU A 4 46.05 -6.80 18.83
CA GLU A 4 44.63 -6.52 18.51
C GLU A 4 44.15 -5.07 18.35
N HIS A 5 43.53 -4.76 17.20
CA HIS A 5 42.07 -4.60 17.16
C HIS A 5 41.58 -4.47 15.71
N GLU A 6 40.91 -5.54 15.30
CA GLU A 6 39.86 -5.58 14.31
C GLU A 6 38.91 -4.38 14.49
N LYS A 7 38.72 -3.56 13.45
CA LYS A 7 37.58 -2.65 13.38
C LYS A 7 36.83 -2.88 12.08
N ALA A 8 36.01 -3.93 12.13
CA ALA A 8 34.82 -4.03 11.31
C ALA A 8 34.00 -2.74 11.49
N MET A 9 33.96 -1.89 10.48
CA MET A 9 32.90 -0.89 10.38
C MET A 9 31.66 -1.58 9.83
N SER A 10 30.97 -2.23 10.77
CA SER A 10 29.53 -2.42 10.75
C SER A 10 28.86 -1.06 10.60
N GLY A 11 28.24 -0.86 9.45
CA GLY A 11 27.45 0.31 9.11
C GLY A 11 26.58 0.06 7.89
N ALA A 12 26.26 -1.20 7.59
CA ALA A 12 25.16 -1.53 6.71
C ALA A 12 23.88 -1.28 7.51
N GLY A 13 23.44 -0.02 7.52
CA GLY A 13 22.06 0.28 7.86
C GLY A 13 21.21 -0.50 6.87
N THR A 14 20.70 -1.64 7.29
CA THR A 14 19.67 -2.38 6.57
C THR A 14 18.62 -1.35 6.20
N PRO A 15 18.29 -1.16 4.89
CA PRO A 15 17.24 -0.24 4.52
C PRO A 15 16.02 -0.63 5.35
N PRO A 16 15.25 0.32 5.92
CA PRO A 16 14.13 -0.04 6.78
C PRO A 16 13.24 -0.96 5.96
N PHE A 17 13.26 -2.26 6.31
CA PHE A 17 12.31 -3.20 5.79
C PHE A 17 10.99 -2.64 6.24
N ILE A 18 10.20 -2.15 5.28
CA ILE A 18 8.84 -1.75 5.58
C ILE A 18 8.15 -3.03 6.02
N GLU A 19 7.80 -3.09 7.30
CA GLU A 19 7.03 -4.21 7.81
C GLU A 19 5.62 -4.04 7.25
N VAL A 20 5.34 -4.77 6.16
CA VAL A 20 4.00 -4.92 5.63
C VAL A 20 3.19 -5.73 6.63
N ASP A 21 2.02 -5.23 6.97
CA ASP A 21 1.17 -5.84 7.99
C ASP A 21 0.18 -6.81 7.35
N THR A 22 -0.61 -6.28 6.43
CA THR A 22 -1.83 -6.94 5.97
C THR A 22 -2.01 -6.73 4.47
N PHE A 23 -2.18 -7.83 3.74
CA PHE A 23 -2.66 -7.77 2.36
C PHE A 23 -4.10 -7.28 2.32
N LEU A 24 -4.39 -6.29 1.48
CA LEU A 24 -5.73 -5.72 1.37
C LEU A 24 -6.48 -6.30 0.17
N PHE A 25 -5.96 -6.11 -1.04
CA PHE A 25 -6.56 -6.60 -2.28
C PHE A 25 -5.60 -6.45 -3.46
N GLU A 26 -5.98 -7.04 -4.59
CA GLU A 26 -5.35 -6.84 -5.89
C GLU A 26 -6.16 -5.85 -6.73
N VAL A 27 -5.46 -4.92 -7.38
CA VAL A 27 -6.07 -3.89 -8.23
C VAL A 27 -6.58 -4.53 -9.52
N VAL A 28 -7.88 -4.46 -9.75
CA VAL A 28 -8.53 -4.85 -11.01
C VAL A 28 -8.92 -3.65 -11.86
N PHE A 29 -9.02 -2.47 -11.24
CA PHE A 29 -9.41 -1.24 -11.92
C PHE A 29 -8.93 0.00 -11.19
N VAL A 30 -8.49 1.01 -11.95
CA VAL A 30 -8.08 2.32 -11.41
C VAL A 30 -8.86 3.42 -12.12
N HIS A 31 -9.61 4.20 -11.34
CA HIS A 31 -10.34 5.36 -11.83
C HIS A 31 -9.79 6.65 -11.26
N THR A 32 -9.79 7.71 -12.07
CA THR A 32 -9.41 9.05 -11.60
C THR A 32 -10.67 9.82 -11.32
N LEU A 33 -10.88 10.19 -10.07
CA LEU A 33 -12.01 11.04 -9.70
C LEU A 33 -11.64 12.50 -9.99
N PRO A 34 -12.57 13.31 -10.55
CA PRO A 34 -12.31 14.71 -10.86
C PRO A 34 -11.71 15.47 -9.66
N GLY A 35 -10.51 16.04 -9.86
CA GLY A 35 -9.91 17.05 -8.98
C GLY A 35 -9.23 16.55 -7.70
N GLN A 36 -9.12 15.24 -7.41
CA GLN A 36 -8.73 14.83 -6.04
C GLN A 36 -7.81 13.61 -5.94
N CYS A 37 -8.11 12.49 -6.62
CA CYS A 37 -7.54 11.19 -6.24
C CYS A 37 -7.66 10.10 -7.33
N HIS A 38 -6.99 8.98 -7.07
CA HIS A 38 -7.18 7.74 -7.80
C HIS A 38 -7.90 6.73 -6.93
N ALA A 39 -9.06 6.26 -7.37
CA ALA A 39 -9.79 5.17 -6.75
C ALA A 39 -9.23 3.84 -7.25
N LEU A 40 -8.82 2.99 -6.31
CA LEU A 40 -8.30 1.65 -6.54
C LEU A 40 -9.39 0.63 -6.20
N ALA A 41 -9.80 -0.14 -7.20
CA ALA A 41 -10.72 -1.26 -7.07
C ALA A 41 -9.96 -2.57 -7.37
N LYS A 42 -10.31 -3.75 -6.83
CA LYS A 42 -11.65 -4.17 -6.40
C LYS A 42 -12.11 -3.55 -5.08
N GLY A 43 -11.16 -3.16 -4.23
CA GLY A 43 -11.41 -2.62 -2.91
C GLY A 43 -11.36 -3.70 -1.82
N ILE A 44 -11.53 -3.28 -0.58
CA ILE A 44 -11.49 -4.14 0.59
C ILE A 44 -12.82 -4.92 0.67
N PRO A 45 -12.80 -6.26 0.78
CA PRO A 45 -14.02 -7.03 0.92
C PRO A 45 -14.72 -6.70 2.24
N ARG A 46 -16.06 -6.70 2.24
CA ARG A 46 -16.83 -6.46 3.46
C ARG A 46 -16.52 -7.53 4.52
N GLY A 47 -16.20 -7.10 5.74
CA GLY A 47 -15.71 -7.98 6.81
C GLY A 47 -14.22 -8.32 6.72
N GLY A 48 -13.51 -7.73 5.75
CA GLY A 48 -12.06 -7.78 5.65
C GLY A 48 -11.34 -6.87 6.65
N PRO A 49 -10.04 -6.63 6.43
CA PRO A 49 -9.22 -5.80 7.30
C PRO A 49 -9.77 -4.39 7.48
N VAL A 50 -9.69 -3.87 8.70
CA VAL A 50 -10.03 -2.47 8.99
C VAL A 50 -8.88 -1.58 8.54
N VAL A 51 -9.21 -0.55 7.74
CA VAL A 51 -8.24 0.46 7.31
C VAL A 51 -8.71 1.87 7.70
N ARG A 52 -7.79 2.84 7.67
CA ARG A 52 -8.08 4.24 8.02
C ARG A 52 -7.49 5.21 7.02
N ILE A 53 -8.13 6.37 6.84
CA ILE A 53 -7.54 7.50 6.11
C ILE A 53 -6.21 7.89 6.78
N GLY A 54 -5.19 8.17 5.96
CA GLY A 54 -3.82 8.44 6.39
C GLY A 54 -2.95 7.21 6.61
N GLN A 55 -3.53 6.00 6.59
CA GLN A 55 -2.76 4.77 6.72
C GLN A 55 -1.81 4.59 5.54
N ALA A 56 -0.55 4.26 5.85
CA ALA A 56 0.49 4.00 4.87
C ALA A 56 0.20 2.71 4.09
N LEU A 57 0.48 2.77 2.79
CA LEU A 57 0.29 1.69 1.84
C LEU A 57 1.58 1.39 1.09
N LEU A 58 1.77 0.11 0.77
CA LEU A 58 2.72 -0.35 -0.22
C LEU A 58 1.94 -0.94 -1.41
N LEU A 59 2.17 -0.37 -2.59
CA LEU A 59 1.66 -0.89 -3.86
C LEU A 59 2.80 -1.66 -4.53
N VAL A 60 2.56 -2.92 -4.87
CA VAL A 60 3.55 -3.78 -5.54
C VAL A 60 2.98 -4.22 -6.89
N THR A 61 3.57 -3.74 -7.97
CA THR A 61 3.13 -4.05 -9.34
C THR A 61 3.49 -5.50 -9.73
N PRO A 62 2.90 -6.05 -10.80
CA PRO A 62 3.22 -7.42 -11.25
C PRO A 62 4.69 -7.64 -11.63
N ASP A 63 5.40 -6.60 -12.08
CA ASP A 63 6.84 -6.63 -12.37
C ASP A 63 7.71 -6.37 -11.12
N GLY A 64 7.09 -6.24 -9.94
CA GLY A 64 7.78 -6.10 -8.65
C GLY A 64 8.20 -4.68 -8.29
N GLN A 65 7.77 -3.65 -9.05
CA GLN A 65 8.00 -2.26 -8.68
C GLN A 65 7.17 -1.87 -7.47
N GLU A 66 7.78 -1.12 -6.55
CA GLU A 66 7.15 -0.68 -5.33
C GLU A 66 6.82 0.80 -5.37
N THR A 67 5.58 1.14 -5.01
CA THR A 67 5.15 2.53 -4.80
C THR A 67 4.60 2.69 -3.39
N ARG A 68 5.18 3.62 -2.65
CA ARG A 68 4.74 3.98 -1.29
C ARG A 68 3.75 5.13 -1.38
N THR A 69 2.64 4.99 -0.65
CA THR A 69 1.59 6.01 -0.61
C THR A 69 0.78 5.88 0.67
N TYR A 70 -0.39 6.51 0.73
CA TYR A 70 -1.33 6.41 1.85
C TYR A 70 -2.77 6.43 1.36
N ILE A 71 -3.69 5.98 2.21
CA ILE A 71 -5.12 6.11 1.97
C ILE A 71 -5.51 7.59 2.10
N LYS A 72 -5.87 8.22 0.99
CA LYS A 72 -6.40 9.60 0.97
C LYS A 72 -7.88 9.64 1.34
N GLY A 73 -8.65 8.63 0.93
CA GLY A 73 -10.09 8.61 1.10
C GLY A 73 -10.68 7.20 1.05
N LEU A 74 -11.88 7.06 1.59
CA LEU A 74 -12.69 5.85 1.56
C LEU A 74 -14.05 6.23 0.95
N PRO A 75 -14.22 6.11 -0.37
CA PRO A 75 -15.45 6.49 -1.04
C PRO A 75 -16.62 5.65 -0.53
N LEU A 76 -17.75 6.31 -0.24
CA LEU A 76 -19.01 5.64 0.13
C LEU A 76 -19.73 5.07 -1.11
N ILE A 77 -18.97 4.46 -2.01
CA ILE A 77 -19.48 3.85 -3.24
C ILE A 77 -19.21 2.35 -3.15
N ARG A 78 -20.28 1.57 -3.17
CA ARG A 78 -20.20 0.11 -3.16
C ARG A 78 -20.10 -0.39 -4.59
N LEU A 79 -19.03 -1.13 -4.88
CA LEU A 79 -18.87 -1.76 -6.18
C LEU A 79 -19.08 -3.27 -6.04
N SER A 80 -20.03 -3.81 -6.81
CA SER A 80 -20.16 -5.25 -7.04
C SER A 80 -19.34 -5.57 -8.28
N LEU A 81 -18.13 -6.10 -8.10
CA LEU A 81 -17.15 -6.25 -9.19
C LEU A 81 -16.85 -7.69 -9.57
N ASP A 82 -17.50 -8.68 -8.95
CA ASP A 82 -17.37 -10.06 -9.40
C ASP A 82 -18.72 -10.75 -9.65
N TYR A 83 -18.65 -11.83 -10.43
CA TYR A 83 -19.76 -12.74 -10.72
C TYR A 83 -20.28 -13.47 -9.47
N LYS A 84 -19.59 -13.34 -8.32
CA LYS A 84 -19.96 -13.93 -7.03
C LYS A 84 -20.70 -12.94 -6.11
N GLY A 85 -20.85 -11.68 -6.52
CA GLY A 85 -21.56 -10.66 -5.74
C GLY A 85 -20.82 -10.17 -4.49
N VAL A 86 -19.50 -10.31 -4.44
CA VAL A 86 -18.70 -9.79 -3.31
C VAL A 86 -18.68 -8.26 -3.38
N ILE A 87 -19.31 -7.64 -2.39
CA ILE A 87 -19.30 -6.19 -2.21
C ILE A 87 -17.94 -5.80 -1.62
N CYS A 88 -17.26 -4.90 -2.32
CA CYS A 88 -15.99 -4.34 -1.90
C CYS A 88 -16.07 -2.81 -1.82
N ASP A 89 -15.31 -2.26 -0.87
CA ASP A 89 -15.17 -0.82 -0.66
C ASP A 89 -13.85 -0.35 -1.28
N PRO A 90 -13.87 0.50 -2.33
CA PRO A 90 -12.65 1.03 -2.94
C PRO A 90 -11.87 1.87 -1.95
N ILE A 91 -10.58 2.06 -2.22
CA ILE A 91 -9.76 3.05 -1.51
C ILE A 91 -9.28 4.11 -2.48
N GLU A 92 -9.12 5.33 -2.00
CA GLU A 92 -8.54 6.43 -2.77
C GLU A 92 -7.10 6.67 -2.35
N VAL A 93 -6.22 6.86 -3.34
CA VAL A 93 -4.84 7.34 -3.15
C VAL A 93 -4.68 8.75 -3.73
N PRO A 94 -3.70 9.54 -3.27
CA PRO A 94 -3.45 10.89 -3.77
C PRO A 94 -3.24 10.95 -5.28
N ILE A 95 -3.63 12.06 -5.90
CA ILE A 95 -3.39 12.35 -7.32
C ILE A 95 -1.90 12.44 -7.68
N SER A 96 -1.02 12.65 -6.68
CA SER A 96 0.42 12.64 -6.86
C SER A 96 0.97 11.25 -7.15
N VAL A 97 0.23 10.18 -6.84
CA VAL A 97 0.58 8.83 -7.27
C VAL A 97 0.29 8.75 -8.77
N ASN A 98 1.31 8.50 -9.58
CA ASN A 98 1.10 8.36 -11.02
C ASN A 98 0.19 7.16 -11.31
N LYS A 99 -1.01 7.40 -11.85
CA LYS A 99 -1.94 6.34 -12.25
C LYS A 99 -1.31 5.28 -13.16
N ALA A 100 -0.45 5.70 -14.11
CA ALA A 100 0.19 4.78 -15.05
C ALA A 100 1.16 3.81 -14.35
N ALA A 101 1.62 4.14 -13.14
CA ALA A 101 2.45 3.27 -12.31
C ALA A 101 1.63 2.26 -11.48
N ILE A 102 0.30 2.24 -11.61
CA ILE A 102 -0.59 1.29 -10.93
C ILE A 102 -1.33 0.44 -11.97
N PRO A 103 -0.63 -0.50 -12.65
CA PRO A 103 -1.28 -1.42 -13.56
C PRO A 103 -2.24 -2.37 -12.83
N VAL A 104 -3.17 -2.95 -13.58
CA VAL A 104 -3.98 -4.09 -13.10
C VAL A 104 -3.04 -5.21 -12.64
N GLY A 105 -3.42 -5.89 -11.56
CA GLY A 105 -2.59 -6.88 -10.88
C GLY A 105 -1.71 -6.33 -9.77
N THR A 106 -1.68 -5.00 -9.58
CA THR A 106 -0.95 -4.39 -8.47
C THR A 106 -1.53 -4.86 -7.13
N LYS A 107 -0.67 -5.35 -6.25
CA LYS A 107 -1.05 -5.79 -4.90
C LYS A 107 -0.96 -4.62 -3.93
N VAL A 108 -2.01 -4.43 -3.14
CA VAL A 108 -2.10 -3.36 -2.14
C VAL A 108 -1.92 -3.94 -0.75
N TRP A 109 -0.96 -3.39 -0.01
CA TRP A 109 -0.63 -3.80 1.36
C TRP A 109 -0.76 -2.62 2.31
N ALA A 110 -1.33 -2.87 3.48
CA ALA A 110 -1.22 -1.97 4.62
C ALA A 110 0.18 -2.11 5.24
N VAL A 111 0.78 -0.97 5.59
CA VAL A 111 2.08 -0.91 6.25
C VAL A 111 1.90 -0.73 7.76
N LYS A 112 2.71 -1.43 8.58
CA LYS A 112 2.74 -1.20 10.02
C LYS A 112 3.23 0.21 10.31
N LYS A 113 2.56 0.91 11.22
CA LYS A 113 3.09 2.14 11.78
C LYS A 113 4.28 1.74 12.67
N ASN A 114 5.46 2.27 12.40
CA ASN A 114 6.56 2.15 13.36
C ASN A 114 6.19 3.02 14.56
N ASP A 115 6.00 2.42 15.73
CA ASP A 115 5.63 3.10 16.97
C ASP A 115 6.74 4.00 17.56
N ASN A 116 7.77 4.36 16.78
CA ASN A 116 8.94 5.09 17.24
C ASN A 116 8.85 6.62 17.12
N GLU A 117 7.68 7.18 16.82
CA GLU A 117 7.44 8.63 16.91
C GLU A 117 6.22 8.89 17.78
N SER A 118 6.50 9.12 19.08
CA SER A 118 5.63 9.76 20.07
C SER A 118 6.00 11.23 20.22
#